data_AF-A0AA43FDG7-F1
#
_entry.id   AF-A0AA43FDG7-F1
#
_cell.length_a   1.000
_cell.length_b   1.000
_cell.length_c   1.000
_cell.angle_alpha   90.00
_cell.angle_beta   90.00
_cell.angle_gamma   90.00
#
_symmetry.space_group_name_H-M   'P 1'
#
loop_
_entity.id
_entity.type
_entity.pdbx_description
1 polymer ?
#
loop_
_entity_poly.entity_id
_entity_poly.type
_entity_poly.pdbx_seq_one_letter_code
_entity_poly.pdbx_strand_id
1 'polypeptide(L)'
;MEARGEAEPAKETPKMLGLASLVQPKLRQDGVFLVGSDIAGDKLLEANVFGSGGLGSAKSLSGVDFAGLVIADLERKLELRMSYGSAIDNVAMATLLTLYR
;
A
#
# COMPACT_ATOMS: atom_id res chain seq x y z
N MET A 1 -3.33 -9.50 -19.83
CA MET A 1 -3.77 -8.58 -20.92
C MET A 1 -3.51 -7.19 -20.39
N GLU A 2 -2.42 -6.55 -20.79
CA GLU A 2 -2.12 -5.17 -20.37
C GLU A 2 -2.86 -4.23 -21.31
N ALA A 3 -3.78 -3.43 -20.77
CA ALA A 3 -4.44 -2.38 -21.52
C ALA A 3 -3.38 -1.30 -21.85
N ARG A 4 -3.25 -0.94 -23.14
CA ARG A 4 -2.33 0.12 -23.62
C ARG A 4 -2.86 1.52 -23.32
N GLY A 5 -3.12 1.81 -22.04
CA GLY A 5 -3.42 3.16 -21.57
C GLY A 5 -2.12 3.93 -21.33
N GLU A 6 -2.13 5.22 -21.62
CA GLU A 6 -1.07 6.13 -21.18
C GLU A 6 -1.39 6.57 -19.73
N ALA A 7 -0.38 6.55 -18.87
CA ALA A 7 -0.55 6.91 -17.47
C ALA A 7 -0.41 8.43 -17.31
N GLU A 8 -1.39 9.05 -16.66
CA GLU A 8 -1.42 10.49 -16.40
C GLU A 8 -1.43 10.78 -14.89
N PRO A 9 -1.03 11.99 -14.46
CA PRO A 9 -1.13 12.39 -13.06
C PRO A 9 -2.56 12.26 -12.54
N ALA A 10 -2.72 11.55 -11.42
CA ALA A 10 -4.03 11.29 -10.83
C ALA A 10 -4.66 12.57 -10.27
N LYS A 11 -5.95 12.78 -10.54
CA LYS A 11 -6.78 13.74 -9.81
C LYS A 11 -7.48 13.01 -8.67
N GLU A 12 -6.80 12.93 -7.54
CA GLU A 12 -7.34 12.26 -6.35
C GLU A 12 -8.60 12.98 -5.86
N THR A 13 -9.64 12.19 -5.54
CA THR A 13 -10.88 12.71 -4.96
C THR A 13 -11.06 12.16 -3.54
N PRO A 14 -11.76 12.89 -2.64
CA PRO A 14 -12.05 12.37 -1.31
C PRO A 14 -12.77 11.02 -1.31
N LYS A 15 -13.57 10.73 -2.34
CA LYS A 15 -14.24 9.43 -2.50
C LYS A 15 -13.24 8.31 -2.80
N MET A 16 -12.28 8.53 -3.69
CA MET A 16 -11.23 7.55 -4.00
C MET A 16 -10.40 7.22 -2.75
N LEU A 17 -10.02 8.25 -1.99
CA LEU A 17 -9.32 8.09 -0.72
C LEU A 17 -10.18 7.33 0.30
N GLY A 18 -11.47 7.65 0.39
CA GLY A 18 -12.42 6.94 1.25
C GLY A 18 -12.57 5.46 0.91
N LEU A 19 -12.58 5.09 -0.38
CA LEU A 19 -12.61 3.69 -0.82
C LEU A 19 -11.35 2.94 -0.37
N ALA A 20 -10.18 3.55 -0.51
CA ALA A 20 -8.93 2.98 -0.03
C ALA A 20 -8.95 2.80 1.51
N SER A 21 -9.46 3.79 2.24
CA SER A 21 -9.61 3.71 3.70
C SER A 21 -10.59 2.63 4.16
N LEU A 22 -11.61 2.29 3.37
CA LEU A 22 -12.59 1.25 3.74
C LEU A 22 -11.99 -0.16 3.75
N VAL A 23 -11.06 -0.46 2.84
CA VAL A 23 -10.46 -1.79 2.74
C VAL A 23 -9.22 -1.96 3.63
N GLN A 24 -8.56 -0.85 3.99
CA GLN A 24 -7.33 -0.85 4.79
C GLN A 24 -7.43 -1.67 6.09
N PRO A 25 -8.50 -1.58 6.92
CA PRO A 25 -8.54 -2.30 8.20
C PRO A 25 -8.49 -3.81 8.03
N LYS A 26 -9.23 -4.35 7.05
CA LYS A 26 -9.28 -5.79 6.79
C LYS A 26 -7.95 -6.30 6.24
N LEU A 27 -7.38 -5.59 5.27
CA LEU A 27 -6.09 -5.95 4.68
C LEU A 27 -4.97 -5.96 5.73
N ARG A 28 -4.98 -4.99 6.64
CA ARG A 28 -4.03 -4.93 7.77
C ARG A 28 -4.22 -6.10 8.73
N GLN A 29 -5.48 -6.43 9.07
CA GLN A 29 -5.79 -7.60 9.90
C GLN A 29 -5.34 -8.91 9.25
N ASP A 30 -5.36 -8.99 7.92
CA ASP A 30 -4.90 -10.16 7.17
C ASP A 30 -3.38 -10.21 6.97
N GLY A 31 -2.64 -9.21 7.49
CA GLY A 31 -1.19 -9.13 7.37
C GLY A 31 -0.70 -8.70 6.00
N VAL A 32 -1.57 -8.14 5.16
CA VAL A 32 -1.20 -7.57 3.86
C VAL A 32 -0.45 -6.26 4.12
N PHE A 33 0.84 -6.27 3.78
CA PHE A 33 1.71 -5.11 3.97
C PHE A 33 1.56 -4.06 2.86
N LEU A 34 1.38 -4.52 1.61
CA LEU A 34 1.26 -3.68 0.43
C LEU A 34 0.19 -4.25 -0.50
N VAL A 35 -0.64 -3.37 -1.06
CA VAL A 35 -1.71 -3.72 -1.99
C VAL A 35 -1.76 -2.67 -3.11
N GLY A 36 -1.93 -3.11 -4.36
CA GLY A 36 -2.35 -2.23 -5.45
C GLY A 36 -3.86 -2.24 -5.55
N SER A 37 -4.53 -1.09 -5.54
CA SER A 37 -5.98 -1.01 -5.65
C SER A 37 -6.41 -0.26 -6.89
N ASP A 38 -7.25 -0.87 -7.71
CA ASP A 38 -7.76 -0.28 -8.94
C ASP A 38 -9.10 0.38 -8.67
N ILE A 39 -9.21 1.69 -8.93
CA ILE A 39 -10.43 2.47 -8.68
C ILE A 39 -10.91 3.10 -9.99
N ALA A 40 -12.17 2.87 -10.34
CA ALA A 40 -12.83 3.52 -11.47
C ALA A 40 -14.00 4.37 -10.97
N GLY A 41 -13.82 5.70 -11.04
CA GLY A 41 -14.80 6.65 -10.52
C GLY A 41 -14.97 6.50 -9.01
N ASP A 42 -16.10 5.96 -8.58
CA ASP A 42 -16.45 5.72 -7.18
C ASP A 42 -16.55 4.24 -6.81
N LYS A 43 -15.89 3.37 -7.58
CA LYS A 43 -15.89 1.92 -7.36
C LYS A 43 -14.48 1.38 -7.26
N LEU A 44 -14.24 0.57 -6.22
CA LEU A 44 -13.07 -0.29 -6.13
C LEU A 44 -13.30 -1.52 -7.03
N LEU A 45 -12.42 -1.73 -8.00
CA LEU A 45 -12.50 -2.81 -8.98
C LEU A 45 -11.72 -4.04 -8.53
N GLU A 46 -10.47 -3.83 -8.10
CA GLU A 46 -9.54 -4.90 -7.74
C GLU A 46 -8.64 -4.47 -6.58
N ALA A 47 -8.21 -5.44 -5.77
CA ALA A 47 -7.18 -5.29 -4.75
C ALA A 47 -6.10 -6.37 -4.98
N ASN A 48 -5.03 -5.98 -5.65
CA ASN A 48 -3.90 -6.82 -6.01
C ASN A 48 -2.91 -6.92 -4.83
N VAL A 49 -3.02 -8.02 -4.10
CA VAL A 49 -2.14 -8.36 -2.96
C VAL A 49 -0.88 -9.14 -3.38
N PHE A 50 -0.86 -9.67 -4.62
CA PHE A 50 0.29 -10.33 -5.22
C PHE A 50 0.87 -9.43 -6.31
N GLY A 51 2.01 -8.81 -6.04
CA GLY A 51 2.71 -7.99 -7.03
C GLY A 51 2.00 -6.66 -7.34
N SER A 52 1.94 -5.76 -6.36
CA SER A 52 1.54 -4.37 -6.62
C SER A 52 2.56 -3.68 -7.52
N GLY A 53 2.26 -3.59 -8.81
CA GLY A 53 3.08 -2.86 -9.78
C GLY A 53 2.95 -1.34 -9.63
N GLY A 54 3.44 -0.59 -10.62
CA GLY A 54 3.12 0.83 -10.77
C GLY A 54 3.94 1.82 -9.93
N LEU A 55 4.76 1.38 -8.97
CA LEU A 55 5.59 2.30 -8.15
C LEU A 55 6.51 3.19 -9.01
N GLY A 56 7.11 2.64 -10.07
CA GLY A 56 7.95 3.39 -11.00
C GLY A 56 7.17 4.47 -11.75
N SER A 57 6.02 4.11 -12.33
CA SER A 57 5.15 5.06 -13.01
C SER A 57 4.60 6.12 -12.04
N ALA A 58 4.20 5.72 -10.83
CA ALA A 58 3.74 6.63 -9.79
C ALA A 58 4.83 7.65 -9.39
N LYS A 59 6.08 7.20 -9.26
CA LYS A 59 7.23 8.09 -9.03
C LYS A 59 7.41 9.09 -10.18
N SER A 60 7.36 8.63 -11.43
CA SER A 60 7.50 9.51 -12.60
C SER A 60 6.38 10.55 -12.70
N LEU A 61 5.15 10.19 -12.31
CA LEU A 61 3.97 11.07 -12.43
C LEU A 61 3.80 12.04 -11.26
N SER A 62 4.18 11.64 -10.04
CA SER A 62 3.99 12.43 -8.82
C SER A 62 5.29 13.09 -8.31
N GLY A 63 6.45 12.60 -8.73
CA GLY A 63 7.76 12.95 -8.16
C GLY A 63 8.08 12.32 -6.80
N VAL A 64 7.16 11.53 -6.23
CA VAL A 64 7.32 10.92 -4.90
C VAL A 64 8.01 9.55 -4.99
N ASP A 65 9.00 9.31 -4.14
CA ASP A 65 9.68 8.01 -4.06
C ASP A 65 8.92 7.01 -3.16
N PHE A 66 7.83 6.46 -3.69
CA PHE A 66 7.04 5.46 -2.99
C PHE A 66 7.82 4.19 -2.66
N ALA A 67 8.74 3.77 -3.52
CA ALA A 67 9.56 2.60 -3.27
C ALA A 67 10.46 2.80 -2.03
N GLY A 68 11.08 3.98 -1.91
CA GLY A 68 11.84 4.36 -0.72
C GLY A 68 11.00 4.34 0.55
N LEU A 69 9.76 4.86 0.51
CA LEU A 69 8.83 4.82 1.65
C LEU A 69 8.46 3.38 2.06
N VAL A 70 8.18 2.52 1.08
CA VAL A 70 7.88 1.10 1.31
C VAL A 70 9.07 0.37 1.93
N ILE A 71 10.29 0.63 1.45
CA ILE A 71 11.52 0.04 2.00
C ILE A 71 11.75 0.50 3.45
N ALA A 72 11.65 1.80 3.73
CA ALA A 72 11.81 2.33 5.09
C ALA A 72 10.82 1.70 6.08
N ASP A 73 9.60 1.44 5.63
CA ASP A 73 8.57 0.77 6.43
C ASP A 73 8.87 -0.71 6.71
N LEU A 74 9.46 -1.41 5.73
CA LEU A 74 9.94 -2.78 5.92
C LEU A 74 11.12 -2.84 6.90
N GLU A 75 12.05 -1.89 6.82
CA GLU A 75 13.19 -1.79 7.74
C GLU A 75 12.71 -1.60 9.18
N ARG A 76 11.77 -0.67 9.40
CA ARG A 76 11.14 -0.46 10.71
C ARG A 76 10.43 -1.71 11.23
N LYS A 77 9.76 -2.48 10.34
CA LYS A 77 9.17 -3.78 10.72
C LYS A 77 10.24 -4.76 11.20
N LEU A 78 11.38 -4.79 10.50
CA LEU A 78 12.50 -5.67 10.85
C LEU A 78 13.10 -5.27 12.20
N GLU A 79 13.32 -3.99 12.46
CA GLU A 79 13.82 -3.48 13.75
C GLU A 79 12.92 -3.88 14.92
N LEU A 80 11.61 -3.73 14.75
CA LEU A 80 10.65 -4.18 15.76
C LEU A 80 10.74 -5.69 15.97
N ARG A 81 10.84 -6.48 14.89
CA ARG A 81 11.00 -7.94 14.99
C ARG A 81 12.29 -8.33 15.70
N MET A 82 13.39 -7.61 15.48
CA MET A 82 14.65 -7.85 16.18
C MET A 82 14.56 -7.49 17.67
N SER A 83 13.80 -6.44 18.01
CA SER A 83 13.62 -5.98 19.39
C SER A 83 12.71 -6.90 20.22
N TYR A 84 11.60 -7.37 19.64
CA TYR A 84 10.60 -8.20 20.32
C TYR A 84 10.76 -9.71 20.06
N GLY A 85 11.69 -10.11 19.19
CA GLY A 85 11.91 -11.51 18.83
C GLY A 85 10.68 -12.17 18.20
N SER A 86 10.46 -13.46 18.48
CA SER A 86 9.29 -14.21 18.00
C SER A 86 8.05 -14.04 18.89
N ALA A 87 8.06 -13.13 19.86
CA ALA A 87 6.95 -12.94 20.79
C ALA A 87 5.70 -12.34 20.12
N ILE A 88 5.88 -11.62 19.01
CA ILE A 88 4.80 -11.04 18.22
C ILE A 88 4.87 -11.66 16.82
N ASP A 89 3.76 -12.25 16.38
CA ASP A 89 3.70 -12.83 15.03
C ASP A 89 3.69 -11.76 13.94
N ASN A 90 3.98 -12.15 12.70
CA ASN A 90 4.13 -11.20 11.59
C ASN A 90 2.84 -10.43 11.25
N VAL A 91 1.66 -11.01 11.52
CA VAL A 91 0.36 -10.41 11.26
C VAL A 91 0.09 -9.32 12.29
N ALA A 92 0.25 -9.65 13.58
CA ALA A 92 0.19 -8.68 14.67
C ALA A 92 1.22 -7.56 14.48
N MET A 93 2.45 -7.86 14.05
CA MET A 93 3.46 -6.85 13.73
C MET A 93 3.03 -5.91 12.60
N ALA A 94 2.34 -6.41 11.57
CA ALA A 94 1.79 -5.56 10.51
C ALA A 94 0.70 -4.60 11.04
N THR A 95 0.00 -4.96 12.11
CA THR A 95 -0.94 -4.06 12.79
C THR A 95 -0.27 -2.99 13.65
N LEU A 96 1.04 -3.08 13.94
CA LEU A 96 1.77 -2.08 14.72
C LEU A 96 2.44 -1.00 13.86
N LEU A 97 2.61 -1.26 12.56
CA LEU A 97 3.17 -0.31 11.62
C LEU A 97 2.13 0.74 11.24
N THR A 98 2.01 1.80 12.04
CA THR A 98 1.13 2.91 11.69
C THR A 98 1.89 3.92 10.86
N LEU A 99 1.59 4.00 9.57
CA LEU A 99 1.90 5.19 8.75
C LEU A 99 0.98 6.32 9.21
N TYR A 100 1.49 7.15 10.13
CA TYR A 100 1.01 8.51 10.31
C TYR A 100 2.04 9.43 9.66
N ARG A 101 1.77 9.87 8.42
CA ARG A 101 2.09 11.22 7.89
C ARG A 101 1.21 11.51 6.70
#